data_AF-A0A1F7GJ80-F1
#
_entry.id   AF-A0A1F7GJ80-F1
#
_cell.length_a   1.000
_cell.length_b   1.000
_cell.length_c   1.000
_cell.angle_alpha   90.00
_cell.angle_beta   90.00
_cell.angle_gamma   90.00
#
_symmetry.space_group_name_H-M   'P 1'
#
loop_
_entity.id
_entity.type
_entity.pdbx_description
1 polymer ?
#
loop_
_entity_poly.entity_id
_entity_poly.type
_entity_poly.pdbx_seq_one_letter_code
_entity_poly.pdbx_strand_id
1 'polypeptide(L)'
;MKRKFTKIGLLVGIGFIIIVITLGFISRKDEPTTTFITANPLDLSEISFISPFRSCMGHDYSGKNIDGVRETNRSMKHYIGLKNNTSGSRTQVFAPFSGKITQVELEQSSRDSQIWIQPDKADEFIFVFFHIDLVPGLAKDSQVQSGQLIGYATIKTKGDNFDIGLKKSEIFGGPNIFDSPFNYMTNEVRKEFEMKGITRQNVIISKEQRDTNPCQFVQGSDQGEQIPLQ
;
A
#
# COMPACT_ATOMS: atom_id res chain seq x y z
N MET A 1 40.50 60.50 -58.18
CA MET A 1 39.31 61.26 -58.64
C MET A 1 38.13 60.30 -58.78
N LYS A 2 36.93 60.74 -58.36
CA LYS A 2 35.61 60.09 -58.43
C LYS A 2 35.22 59.11 -57.30
N ARG A 3 34.60 59.71 -56.27
CA ARG A 3 33.61 59.07 -55.38
C ARG A 3 32.44 58.51 -56.20
N LYS A 4 31.89 57.37 -55.79
CA LYS A 4 30.47 57.03 -56.00
C LYS A 4 29.92 56.38 -54.73
N PHE A 5 29.05 57.12 -54.04
CA PHE A 5 28.06 56.59 -53.10
C PHE A 5 26.88 56.07 -53.92
N THR A 6 26.35 54.88 -53.65
CA THR A 6 24.89 54.69 -53.53
C THR A 6 24.49 53.33 -52.92
N LYS A 7 23.46 53.44 -52.07
CA LYS A 7 22.41 52.46 -51.68
C LYS A 7 22.71 51.46 -50.55
N ILE A 8 22.24 51.90 -49.39
CA ILE A 8 21.69 51.14 -48.27
C ILE A 8 20.75 50.03 -48.79
N GLY A 9 21.05 48.79 -48.42
CA GLY A 9 20.14 47.65 -48.44
C GLY A 9 20.06 47.09 -47.04
N LEU A 10 18.96 47.35 -46.36
CA LEU A 10 18.58 46.77 -45.07
C LEU A 10 18.30 45.27 -45.29
N LEU A 11 19.15 44.39 -44.77
CA LEU A 11 18.86 42.96 -44.67
C LEU A 11 18.76 42.59 -43.19
N VAL A 12 17.52 42.36 -42.78
CA VAL A 12 17.12 41.81 -41.49
C VAL A 12 17.68 40.39 -41.40
N GLY A 13 18.82 40.25 -40.72
CA GLY A 13 19.35 38.95 -40.32
C GLY A 13 18.67 38.50 -39.04
N ILE A 14 17.66 37.63 -39.16
CA ILE A 14 17.10 36.88 -38.03
C ILE A 14 18.20 35.89 -37.58
N GLY A 15 18.98 36.29 -36.58
CA GLY A 15 19.90 35.42 -35.88
C GLY A 15 19.13 34.53 -34.92
N PHE A 16 18.96 33.26 -35.29
CA PHE A 16 18.39 32.20 -34.47
C PHE A 16 19.29 31.98 -33.24
N ILE A 17 18.89 32.51 -32.09
CA ILE A 17 19.52 32.21 -30.80
C ILE A 17 18.96 30.84 -30.36
N ILE A 18 19.70 29.77 -30.63
CA ILE A 18 19.44 28.46 -30.03
C ILE A 18 20.00 28.50 -28.60
N ILE A 19 19.17 28.98 -27.67
CA ILE A 19 19.40 28.76 -26.25
C ILE A 19 19.06 27.29 -25.98
N VAL A 20 20.11 26.46 -25.88
CA VAL A 20 20.00 25.09 -25.34
C VAL A 20 19.85 25.24 -23.83
N ILE A 21 18.61 25.44 -23.38
CA ILE A 21 18.26 25.21 -21.98
C ILE A 21 18.30 23.69 -21.79
N THR A 22 19.39 23.19 -21.20
CA THR A 22 19.37 21.89 -20.53
C THR A 22 18.52 22.05 -19.28
N LEU A 23 17.20 22.06 -19.47
CA LEU A 23 16.24 21.79 -18.41
C LEU A 23 16.57 20.39 -17.92
N GLY A 24 17.03 20.31 -16.67
CA GLY A 24 17.16 19.06 -15.97
C GLY A 24 15.82 18.34 -16.02
N PHE A 25 15.73 17.33 -16.88
CA PHE A 25 14.79 16.24 -16.70
C PHE A 25 15.27 15.44 -15.49
N ILE A 26 15.11 16.04 -14.30
CA ILE A 26 14.94 15.25 -13.10
C ILE A 26 13.64 14.49 -13.37
N SER A 27 13.80 13.22 -13.73
CA SER A 27 12.73 12.25 -13.80
C SER A 27 12.04 12.27 -12.44
N ARG A 28 10.95 13.04 -12.35
CA ARG A 28 10.05 13.04 -11.22
C ARG A 28 9.35 11.69 -11.35
N LYS A 29 9.94 10.65 -10.74
CA LYS A 29 9.28 9.34 -10.61
C LYS A 29 7.86 9.64 -10.14
N ASP A 30 6.87 9.18 -10.89
CA ASP A 30 5.46 9.43 -10.66
C ASP A 30 5.11 9.11 -9.20
N GLU A 31 5.04 10.14 -8.35
CA GLU A 31 4.48 9.99 -7.02
C GLU A 31 2.97 9.86 -7.21
N PRO A 32 2.33 8.81 -6.66
CA PRO A 32 0.88 8.75 -6.63
C PRO A 32 0.39 10.02 -5.94
N THR A 33 -0.55 10.73 -6.58
CA THR A 33 -0.96 12.10 -6.23
C THR A 33 -1.58 12.23 -4.84
N THR A 34 -1.76 11.13 -4.09
CA THR A 34 -2.27 11.14 -2.72
C THR A 34 -1.56 10.07 -1.87
N THR A 35 -0.52 10.46 -1.12
CA THR A 35 0.06 9.62 -0.05
C THR A 35 -0.53 10.02 1.30
N PHE A 36 -1.02 9.06 2.08
CA PHE A 36 -1.58 9.33 3.41
C PHE A 36 -1.11 8.34 4.48
N ILE A 37 -0.44 7.24 4.12
CA ILE A 37 0.20 6.34 5.07
C ILE A 37 1.55 6.93 5.45
N THR A 38 1.61 7.49 6.65
CA THR A 38 2.71 8.33 7.17
C THR A 38 3.53 7.66 8.27
N ALA A 39 3.07 6.50 8.76
CA ALA A 39 3.82 5.65 9.67
C ALA A 39 3.74 4.19 9.20
N ASN A 40 4.76 3.42 9.56
CA ASN A 40 4.81 2.00 9.26
C ASN A 40 3.80 1.24 10.14
N PRO A 41 2.85 0.49 9.55
CA PRO A 41 1.86 -0.23 10.34
C PRO A 41 2.42 -1.47 11.04
N LEU A 42 3.66 -1.88 10.74
CA LEU A 42 4.27 -3.13 11.17
C LEU A 42 5.60 -2.88 11.91
N ASP A 43 5.88 -3.69 12.93
CA ASP A 43 7.25 -3.83 13.44
C ASP A 43 8.07 -4.75 12.51
N LEU A 44 8.74 -4.14 11.52
CA LEU A 44 9.54 -4.88 10.52
C LEU A 44 10.69 -5.71 11.10
N SER A 45 11.08 -5.48 12.35
CA SER A 45 12.11 -6.29 13.00
C SER A 45 11.61 -7.71 13.31
N GLU A 46 10.31 -7.89 13.47
CA GLU A 46 9.64 -9.15 13.81
C GLU A 46 9.01 -9.87 12.60
N ILE A 47 8.94 -9.22 11.43
CA ILE A 47 8.30 -9.77 10.23
C ILE A 47 9.26 -10.64 9.42
N SER A 48 8.83 -11.83 9.01
CA SER A 48 9.59 -12.77 8.15
C SER A 48 9.27 -12.61 6.67
N PHE A 49 8.00 -12.44 6.32
CA PHE A 49 7.57 -12.24 4.93
C PHE A 49 6.32 -11.38 4.82
N ILE A 50 6.10 -10.82 3.63
CA ILE A 50 4.86 -10.17 3.20
C ILE A 50 4.41 -10.82 1.89
N SER A 51 3.14 -11.21 1.77
CA SER A 51 2.60 -11.69 0.49
C SER A 51 2.31 -10.52 -0.46
N PRO A 52 2.45 -10.70 -1.78
CA PRO A 52 2.03 -9.68 -2.73
C PRO A 52 0.52 -9.40 -2.68
N PHE A 53 0.12 -8.19 -3.05
CA PHE A 53 -1.25 -7.89 -3.46
C PHE A 53 -1.58 -8.67 -4.73
N ARG A 54 -2.80 -9.22 -4.82
CA ARG A 54 -3.20 -10.24 -5.82
C ARG A 54 -2.37 -11.53 -5.71
N SER A 55 -2.00 -11.97 -4.51
CA SER A 55 -1.35 -13.27 -4.30
C SER A 55 -2.35 -14.41 -4.25
N CYS A 56 -1.82 -15.64 -4.31
CA CYS A 56 -2.57 -16.86 -4.02
C CYS A 56 -2.52 -17.24 -2.55
N MET A 57 -1.96 -16.39 -1.69
CA MET A 57 -1.84 -16.66 -0.27
C MET A 57 -3.22 -16.71 0.40
N GLY A 58 -3.40 -17.68 1.29
CA GLY A 58 -4.61 -17.88 2.08
C GLY A 58 -5.84 -18.19 1.23
N HIS A 59 -6.80 -17.27 1.19
CA HIS A 59 -8.08 -17.48 0.51
C HIS A 59 -8.44 -16.34 -0.45
N ASP A 60 -9.44 -16.59 -1.30
CA ASP A 60 -9.96 -15.58 -2.22
C ASP A 60 -10.53 -14.39 -1.44
N TYR A 61 -9.91 -13.23 -1.64
CA TYR A 61 -10.33 -11.96 -1.07
C TYR A 61 -10.44 -10.94 -2.20
N SER A 62 -11.17 -11.34 -3.25
CA SER A 62 -11.37 -10.53 -4.44
C SER A 62 -12.49 -9.51 -4.30
N GLY A 63 -12.38 -8.42 -5.04
CA GLY A 63 -13.41 -7.39 -5.14
C GLY A 63 -13.30 -6.63 -6.45
N LYS A 64 -13.66 -5.36 -6.45
CA LYS A 64 -13.28 -4.44 -7.52
C LYS A 64 -11.89 -3.87 -7.22
N ASN A 65 -11.13 -3.53 -8.26
CA ASN A 65 -9.96 -2.67 -8.10
C ASN A 65 -10.33 -1.19 -8.18
N ILE A 66 -9.33 -0.30 -8.04
CA ILE A 66 -9.52 1.16 -8.05
C ILE A 66 -10.15 1.70 -9.34
N ASP A 67 -9.99 0.97 -10.46
CA ASP A 67 -10.61 1.29 -11.76
C ASP A 67 -12.05 0.76 -11.87
N GLY A 68 -12.59 0.19 -10.79
CA GLY A 68 -13.94 -0.37 -10.73
C GLY A 68 -14.10 -1.73 -11.41
N VAL A 69 -13.00 -2.34 -11.87
CA VAL A 69 -13.02 -3.63 -12.56
C VAL A 69 -13.07 -4.76 -11.54
N ARG A 70 -14.04 -5.67 -11.69
CA ARG A 70 -14.13 -6.87 -10.86
C ARG A 70 -12.96 -7.81 -11.14
N GLU A 71 -12.31 -8.24 -10.08
CA GLU A 71 -11.28 -9.27 -10.05
C GLU A 71 -11.81 -10.52 -9.34
N THR A 72 -11.23 -11.70 -9.60
CA THR A 72 -11.65 -12.99 -9.00
C THR A 72 -10.45 -13.93 -8.80
N ASN A 73 -10.54 -14.92 -7.92
CA ASN A 73 -9.50 -15.93 -7.70
C ASN A 73 -8.13 -15.32 -7.34
N ARG A 74 -8.11 -14.39 -6.38
CA ARG A 74 -6.87 -13.79 -5.83
C ARG A 74 -7.13 -13.17 -4.46
N SER A 75 -6.10 -13.04 -3.65
CA SER A 75 -6.20 -12.26 -2.42
C SER A 75 -5.83 -10.80 -2.67
N MET A 76 -6.77 -9.87 -2.48
CA MET A 76 -6.53 -8.42 -2.58
C MET A 76 -6.22 -7.81 -1.20
N LYS A 77 -5.43 -8.53 -0.41
CA LYS A 77 -4.81 -8.10 0.85
C LYS A 77 -3.39 -8.66 0.95
N HIS A 78 -2.62 -8.20 1.93
CA HIS A 78 -1.27 -8.70 2.21
C HIS A 78 -1.29 -9.55 3.47
N TYR A 79 -0.79 -10.78 3.37
CA TYR A 79 -0.52 -11.66 4.49
C TYR A 79 0.88 -11.39 5.04
N ILE A 80 1.02 -11.38 6.34
CA ILE A 80 2.22 -10.98 7.07
C ILE A 80 2.64 -12.13 7.99
N GLY A 81 3.82 -12.69 7.74
CA GLY A 81 4.40 -13.75 8.56
C GLY A 81 5.34 -13.19 9.62
N LEU A 82 5.38 -13.81 10.80
CA LEU A 82 6.36 -13.47 11.84
C LEU A 82 7.64 -14.32 11.72
N LYS A 83 8.78 -13.79 12.18
CA LYS A 83 10.03 -14.55 12.35
C LYS A 83 9.86 -15.60 13.44
N ASN A 84 9.33 -15.20 14.59
CA ASN A 84 8.87 -16.15 15.60
C ASN A 84 7.41 -16.52 15.32
N ASN A 85 7.21 -17.63 14.60
CA ASN A 85 5.89 -18.15 14.27
C ASN A 85 5.54 -19.36 15.15
N THR A 86 5.60 -19.16 16.47
CA THR A 86 5.12 -20.16 17.45
C THR A 86 3.78 -19.71 18.04
N SER A 87 2.93 -20.67 18.41
CA SER A 87 1.62 -20.35 19.03
C SER A 87 1.80 -19.45 20.24
N GLY A 88 1.02 -18.36 20.30
CA GLY A 88 1.10 -17.32 21.32
C GLY A 88 2.12 -16.21 21.03
N SER A 89 2.92 -16.32 19.96
CA SER A 89 3.76 -15.22 19.51
C SER A 89 2.91 -14.03 19.09
N ARG A 90 3.41 -12.82 19.36
CA ARG A 90 2.72 -11.59 18.99
C ARG A 90 3.70 -10.52 18.54
N THR A 91 3.25 -9.65 17.64
CA THR A 91 4.00 -8.45 17.25
C THR A 91 3.10 -7.22 17.36
N GLN A 92 3.72 -6.05 17.53
CA GLN A 92 3.01 -4.78 17.60
C GLN A 92 2.55 -4.34 16.21
N VAL A 93 1.36 -3.75 16.15
CA VAL A 93 0.86 -3.04 14.97
C VAL A 93 0.51 -1.59 15.33
N PHE A 94 0.81 -0.70 14.39
CA PHE A 94 0.72 0.75 14.60
C PHE A 94 -0.25 1.40 13.62
N ALA A 95 -0.85 2.51 14.01
CA ALA A 95 -1.74 3.26 13.12
C ALA A 95 -0.91 3.81 11.96
N PRO A 96 -1.26 3.49 10.70
CA PRO A 96 -0.51 3.96 9.54
C PRO A 96 -0.63 5.49 9.33
N PHE A 97 -1.59 6.13 9.98
CA PHE A 97 -1.92 7.54 9.86
C PHE A 97 -2.76 8.01 11.04
N SER A 98 -2.91 9.32 11.20
CA SER A 98 -3.92 9.89 12.07
C SER A 98 -5.31 9.71 11.47
N GLY A 99 -6.28 9.32 12.31
CA GLY A 99 -7.61 8.98 11.85
C GLY A 99 -8.49 8.40 12.95
N LYS A 100 -9.58 7.75 12.53
CA LYS A 100 -10.59 7.20 13.43
C LYS A 100 -10.79 5.71 13.19
N ILE A 101 -10.89 4.93 14.27
CA ILE A 101 -11.35 3.54 14.21
C ILE A 101 -12.84 3.55 13.90
N THR A 102 -13.24 3.10 12.71
CA THR A 102 -14.66 3.11 12.27
C THR A 102 -15.38 1.81 12.59
N GLN A 103 -14.65 0.72 12.74
CA GLN A 103 -15.20 -0.60 13.04
C GLN A 103 -14.19 -1.47 13.79
N VAL A 104 -14.71 -2.25 14.72
CA VAL A 104 -14.02 -3.34 15.41
C VAL A 104 -14.94 -4.55 15.30
N GLU A 105 -14.54 -5.55 14.52
CA GLU A 105 -15.36 -6.73 14.24
C GLU A 105 -14.64 -7.98 14.74
N LEU A 106 -15.28 -8.73 15.64
CA LEU A 106 -14.73 -9.96 16.20
C LEU A 106 -14.87 -11.11 15.20
N GLU A 107 -13.78 -11.79 14.87
CA GLU A 107 -13.80 -12.82 13.83
C GLU A 107 -14.16 -14.20 14.38
N GLN A 108 -13.60 -14.65 15.52
CA GLN A 108 -13.96 -15.96 16.12
C GLN A 108 -13.78 -16.06 17.65
N SER A 109 -13.01 -15.15 18.27
CA SER A 109 -12.63 -15.24 19.70
C SER A 109 -12.42 -13.85 20.31
N SER A 110 -12.40 -13.75 21.63
CA SER A 110 -12.32 -12.48 22.39
C SER A 110 -10.99 -11.71 22.33
N ARG A 111 -10.14 -11.95 21.31
CA ARG A 111 -8.86 -11.25 21.01
C ARG A 111 -8.46 -11.39 19.53
N ASP A 112 -9.45 -11.48 18.65
CA ASP A 112 -9.25 -11.70 17.23
C ASP A 112 -10.23 -10.84 16.47
N SER A 113 -9.78 -9.65 16.08
CA SER A 113 -10.63 -8.63 15.51
C SER A 113 -10.07 -8.11 14.20
N GLN A 114 -10.97 -7.75 13.28
CA GLN A 114 -10.66 -6.78 12.26
C GLN A 114 -10.76 -5.37 12.84
N ILE A 115 -9.74 -4.55 12.60
CA ILE A 115 -9.71 -3.14 13.03
C ILE A 115 -9.67 -2.26 11.79
N TRP A 116 -10.71 -1.45 11.62
CA TRP A 116 -10.89 -0.62 10.44
C TRP A 116 -10.61 0.83 10.81
N ILE A 117 -9.65 1.46 10.14
CA ILE A 117 -9.20 2.82 10.43
C ILE A 117 -9.37 3.69 9.19
N GLN A 118 -10.11 4.78 9.33
CA GLN A 118 -10.31 5.79 8.30
C GLN A 118 -9.33 6.95 8.52
N PRO A 119 -8.53 7.36 7.51
CA PRO A 119 -7.60 8.47 7.65
C PRO A 119 -8.33 9.82 7.61
N ASP A 120 -7.83 10.80 8.35
CA ASP A 120 -8.42 12.16 8.34
C ASP A 120 -8.26 12.89 7.00
N LYS A 121 -7.25 12.52 6.21
CA LYS A 121 -6.85 13.21 4.97
C LYS A 121 -7.25 12.49 3.68
N ALA A 122 -7.92 11.35 3.79
CA ALA A 122 -8.34 10.52 2.66
C ALA A 122 -9.55 9.66 3.06
N ASP A 123 -10.63 10.33 3.48
CA ASP A 123 -11.79 9.71 4.13
C ASP A 123 -12.54 8.70 3.25
N GLU A 124 -12.26 8.66 1.95
CA GLU A 124 -12.74 7.61 1.07
C GLU A 124 -12.05 6.26 1.30
N PHE A 125 -10.93 6.21 2.03
CA PHE A 125 -10.17 4.99 2.30
C PHE A 125 -10.41 4.43 3.70
N ILE A 126 -10.28 3.10 3.83
CA ILE A 126 -10.28 2.37 5.09
C ILE A 126 -9.11 1.40 5.06
N PHE A 127 -8.18 1.56 5.99
CA PHE A 127 -7.14 0.57 6.25
C PHE A 127 -7.71 -0.48 7.20
N VAL A 128 -7.52 -1.75 6.88
CA VAL A 128 -8.04 -2.87 7.68
C VAL A 128 -6.87 -3.71 8.16
N PHE A 129 -6.75 -3.88 9.47
CA PHE A 129 -5.97 -4.96 10.05
C PHE A 129 -6.86 -6.16 10.32
N PHE A 130 -6.34 -7.37 10.13
CA PHE A 130 -6.98 -8.64 10.44
C PHE A 130 -6.19 -9.34 11.55
N HIS A 131 -6.87 -10.16 12.35
CA HIS A 131 -6.25 -10.93 13.45
C HIS A 131 -5.53 -10.11 14.53
N ILE A 132 -6.17 -9.01 14.96
CA ILE A 132 -5.60 -8.09 15.97
C ILE A 132 -6.30 -8.21 17.33
N ASP A 133 -5.48 -8.30 18.38
CA ASP A 133 -5.84 -8.01 19.76
C ASP A 133 -5.67 -6.51 20.02
N LEU A 134 -6.77 -5.76 20.02
CA LEU A 134 -6.77 -4.31 20.17
C LEU A 134 -6.34 -3.90 21.58
N VAL A 135 -5.50 -2.86 21.71
CA VAL A 135 -5.07 -2.42 23.05
C VAL A 135 -6.26 -1.90 23.88
N PRO A 136 -6.25 -2.11 25.21
CA PRO A 136 -7.27 -1.54 26.08
C PRO A 136 -7.39 -0.02 25.91
N GLY A 137 -8.61 0.48 25.90
CA GLY A 137 -8.91 1.91 25.77
C GLY A 137 -9.12 2.39 24.33
N LEU A 138 -8.78 1.59 23.32
CA LEU A 138 -9.23 1.80 21.95
C LEU A 138 -10.50 0.98 21.67
N ALA A 139 -11.40 1.59 20.91
CA ALA A 139 -12.65 0.99 20.46
C ALA A 139 -13.13 1.69 19.17
N LYS A 140 -14.27 1.27 18.62
CA LYS A 140 -14.97 2.05 17.60
C LYS A 140 -15.13 3.51 18.04
N ASP A 141 -14.99 4.42 17.08
CA ASP A 141 -14.99 5.88 17.21
C ASP A 141 -13.79 6.49 17.96
N SER A 142 -12.83 5.67 18.41
CA SER A 142 -11.57 6.18 18.97
C SER A 142 -10.74 6.88 17.90
N GLN A 143 -10.13 8.00 18.29
CA GLN A 143 -9.13 8.71 17.49
C GLN A 143 -7.75 8.07 17.72
N VAL A 144 -6.97 7.95 16.65
CA VAL A 144 -5.61 7.43 16.67
C VAL A 144 -4.67 8.41 15.98
N GLN A 145 -3.43 8.46 16.45
CA GLN A 145 -2.37 9.25 15.82
C GLN A 145 -1.49 8.36 14.95
N SER A 146 -0.89 8.95 13.91
CA SER A 146 0.11 8.25 13.10
C SER A 146 1.24 7.68 13.96
N GLY A 147 1.53 6.38 13.80
CA GLY A 147 2.54 5.64 14.57
C GLY A 147 2.09 5.22 15.97
N GLN A 148 0.84 5.50 16.38
CA GLN A 148 0.32 5.06 17.67
C GLN A 148 0.18 3.53 17.69
N LEU A 149 0.58 2.89 18.80
CA LEU A 149 0.31 1.46 19.03
C LEU A 149 -1.20 1.22 19.07
N ILE A 150 -1.69 0.32 18.19
CA ILE A 150 -3.13 0.01 18.07
C ILE A 150 -3.45 -1.35 18.66
N GLY A 151 -2.54 -2.30 18.53
CA GLY A 151 -2.80 -3.66 19.01
C GLY A 151 -1.62 -4.59 18.80
N TYR A 152 -1.93 -5.86 18.93
CA TYR A 152 -0.99 -6.95 18.74
C TYR A 152 -1.57 -7.96 17.75
N ALA A 153 -0.85 -8.22 16.67
CA ALA A 153 -1.15 -9.37 15.82
C ALA A 153 -0.68 -10.64 16.54
N THR A 154 -1.55 -11.63 16.69
CA THR A 154 -1.28 -12.84 17.49
C THR A 154 -1.31 -14.10 16.64
N ILE A 155 -0.25 -14.89 16.72
CA ILE A 155 -0.16 -16.22 16.10
C ILE A 155 -0.94 -17.21 16.96
N LYS A 156 -2.10 -17.66 16.47
CA LYS A 156 -2.93 -18.63 17.19
C LYS A 156 -2.34 -20.03 17.12
N THR A 157 -2.02 -20.47 15.90
CA THR A 157 -1.43 -21.77 15.60
C THR A 157 -0.06 -21.56 14.95
N LYS A 158 0.87 -22.49 15.20
CA LYS A 158 2.18 -22.46 14.54
C LYS A 158 1.99 -22.47 13.02
N GLY A 159 2.54 -21.48 12.33
CA GLY A 159 2.41 -21.34 10.89
C GLY A 159 1.42 -20.27 10.45
N ASP A 160 0.61 -19.74 11.38
CA ASP A 160 -0.36 -18.69 11.09
C ASP A 160 0.32 -17.37 10.70
N ASN A 161 -0.49 -16.46 10.19
CA ASN A 161 -0.14 -15.12 9.74
C ASN A 161 -1.24 -14.15 10.20
N PHE A 162 -1.04 -12.86 9.95
CA PHE A 162 -2.08 -11.84 10.04
C PHE A 162 -2.07 -11.00 8.77
N ASP A 163 -3.08 -10.15 8.57
CA ASP A 163 -3.23 -9.46 7.29
C ASP A 163 -3.43 -7.96 7.43
N ILE A 164 -3.08 -7.26 6.36
CA ILE A 164 -3.44 -5.86 6.15
C ILE A 164 -4.09 -5.69 4.76
N GLY A 165 -5.12 -4.85 4.70
CA GLY A 165 -5.81 -4.50 3.47
C GLY A 165 -6.09 -3.01 3.41
N LEU A 166 -6.26 -2.48 2.20
CA LEU A 166 -6.76 -1.14 1.98
C LEU A 166 -7.97 -1.23 1.06
N LYS A 167 -9.07 -0.62 1.49
CA LYS A 167 -10.27 -0.50 0.67
C LYS A 167 -10.69 0.94 0.51
N LYS A 168 -11.33 1.23 -0.61
CA LYS A 168 -12.06 2.47 -0.83
C LYS A 168 -13.53 2.23 -0.48
N SER A 169 -14.07 3.03 0.43
CA SER A 169 -15.48 3.03 0.80
C SER A 169 -16.30 3.59 -0.35
N GLU A 170 -17.27 2.83 -0.85
CA GLU A 170 -18.32 3.36 -1.71
C GLU A 170 -19.47 3.91 -0.86
N ILE A 171 -20.03 5.03 -1.31
CA ILE A 171 -21.26 5.59 -0.73
C ILE A 171 -22.38 4.54 -0.88
N PHE A 172 -23.19 4.33 0.16
CA PHE A 172 -24.34 3.40 0.20
C PHE A 172 -24.01 1.89 0.21
N GLY A 173 -22.84 1.49 0.71
CA GLY A 173 -22.54 0.06 0.92
C GLY A 173 -22.31 -0.70 -0.39
N GLY A 174 -21.77 -0.01 -1.39
CA GLY A 174 -21.34 -0.60 -2.66
C GLY A 174 -20.22 -1.64 -2.50
N PRO A 175 -19.90 -2.38 -3.58
CA PRO A 175 -18.86 -3.42 -3.57
C PRO A 175 -17.53 -2.96 -2.98
N ASN A 176 -16.84 -3.86 -2.29
CA ASN A 176 -15.49 -3.59 -1.80
C ASN A 176 -14.54 -3.29 -2.99
N ILE A 177 -14.01 -2.07 -3.02
CA ILE A 177 -12.93 -1.65 -3.90
C ILE A 177 -11.63 -1.78 -3.13
N PHE A 178 -10.67 -2.56 -3.64
CA PHE A 178 -9.39 -2.81 -2.98
C PHE A 178 -8.22 -2.23 -3.77
N ASP A 179 -7.21 -1.80 -3.04
CA ASP A 179 -5.89 -1.48 -3.58
C ASP A 179 -4.79 -1.83 -2.56
N SER A 180 -3.53 -1.81 -2.97
CA SER A 180 -2.42 -2.07 -2.07
C SER A 180 -2.09 -0.83 -1.22
N PRO A 181 -1.93 -0.95 0.12
CA PRO A 181 -1.40 0.13 0.96
C PRO A 181 -0.07 0.69 0.45
N PHE A 182 0.76 -0.12 -0.22
CA PHE A 182 2.06 0.30 -0.74
C PHE A 182 1.97 1.37 -1.83
N ASN A 183 0.79 1.59 -2.45
CA ASN A 183 0.56 2.69 -3.38
C ASN A 183 0.37 4.05 -2.68
N TYR A 184 0.20 4.09 -1.34
CA TYR A 184 -0.21 5.30 -0.60
C TYR A 184 0.74 5.67 0.55
N MET A 185 1.88 4.98 0.64
CA MET A 185 2.96 5.24 1.61
C MET A 185 3.74 6.50 1.23
N THR A 186 4.12 7.30 2.24
CA THR A 186 5.12 8.35 2.02
C THR A 186 6.49 7.77 1.69
N ASN A 187 7.40 8.63 1.26
CA ASN A 187 8.77 8.24 0.90
C ASN A 187 9.55 7.68 2.09
N GLU A 188 9.27 8.18 3.29
CA GLU A 188 9.88 7.73 4.53
C GLU A 188 9.47 6.29 4.83
N VAL A 189 8.16 6.01 4.88
CA VAL A 189 7.64 4.65 5.13
C VAL A 189 8.10 3.68 4.04
N ARG A 190 8.04 4.10 2.76
CA ARG A 190 8.50 3.27 1.64
C ARG A 190 9.97 2.87 1.78
N LYS A 191 10.84 3.80 2.19
CA LYS A 191 12.27 3.50 2.41
C LYS A 191 12.49 2.46 3.49
N GLU A 192 11.67 2.42 4.54
CA GLU A 192 11.76 1.38 5.58
C GLU A 192 11.55 -0.02 5.01
N PHE A 193 10.54 -0.19 4.15
CA PHE A 193 10.29 -1.43 3.44
C PHE A 193 11.40 -1.76 2.42
N GLU A 194 11.88 -0.75 1.67
CA GLU A 194 12.95 -0.92 0.68
C GLU A 194 14.25 -1.40 1.34
N MET A 195 14.58 -0.90 2.54
CA MET A 195 15.71 -1.40 3.34
C MET A 195 15.58 -2.87 3.75
N LYS A 196 14.36 -3.43 3.69
CA LYS A 196 14.04 -4.83 3.94
C LYS A 196 13.83 -5.66 2.67
N GLY A 197 14.13 -5.10 1.51
CA GLY A 197 13.95 -5.76 0.21
C GLY A 197 12.52 -5.78 -0.30
N ILE A 198 11.59 -5.08 0.36
CA ILE A 198 10.19 -4.96 -0.05
C ILE A 198 10.04 -3.69 -0.88
N THR A 199 9.58 -3.83 -2.13
CA THR A 199 9.40 -2.73 -3.07
C THR A 199 7.99 -2.77 -3.63
N ARG A 200 7.48 -1.63 -4.11
CA ARG A 200 6.18 -1.58 -4.79
C ARG A 200 6.10 -2.58 -5.95
N GLN A 201 7.21 -2.78 -6.66
CA GLN A 201 7.29 -3.66 -7.83
C GLN A 201 7.19 -5.14 -7.50
N ASN A 202 7.71 -5.58 -6.35
CA ASN A 202 7.64 -7.00 -5.96
C ASN A 202 6.37 -7.31 -5.14
N VAL A 203 5.86 -6.35 -4.37
CA VAL A 203 4.72 -6.55 -3.46
C VAL A 203 3.37 -6.35 -4.14
N ILE A 204 3.32 -6.02 -5.43
CA ILE A 204 2.08 -5.87 -6.19
C ILE A 204 2.18 -6.67 -7.48
N ILE A 205 1.38 -7.73 -7.59
CA ILE A 205 1.19 -8.46 -8.85
C ILE A 205 0.16 -7.69 -9.68
N SER A 206 0.42 -7.50 -10.98
CA SER A 206 -0.54 -6.82 -11.85
C SER A 206 -1.80 -7.67 -12.06
N LYS A 207 -2.91 -7.04 -12.43
CA LYS A 207 -4.14 -7.77 -12.75
C LYS A 207 -3.90 -8.75 -13.90
N GLU A 208 -3.25 -8.29 -14.96
CA GLU A 208 -2.97 -9.07 -16.18
C GLU A 208 -2.10 -10.28 -15.85
N GLN A 209 -1.03 -10.07 -15.07
CA GLN A 209 -0.15 -11.17 -14.64
C GLN A 209 -0.92 -12.20 -13.81
N ARG A 210 -1.82 -11.77 -12.92
CA ARG A 210 -2.65 -12.69 -12.14
C ARG A 210 -3.68 -13.41 -13.00
N ASP A 211 -4.30 -12.72 -13.95
CA ASP A 211 -5.28 -13.32 -14.85
C ASP A 211 -4.65 -14.41 -15.74
N THR A 212 -3.40 -14.24 -16.16
CA THR A 212 -2.66 -15.28 -16.90
C THR A 212 -2.16 -16.41 -16.01
N ASN A 213 -2.09 -16.21 -14.69
CA ASN A 213 -1.61 -17.18 -13.70
C ASN A 213 -2.59 -17.30 -12.52
N PRO A 214 -3.81 -17.82 -12.77
CA PRO A 214 -4.89 -17.76 -11.78
C PRO A 214 -4.58 -18.62 -10.54
N CYS A 215 -4.98 -18.13 -9.38
CA CYS A 215 -4.81 -18.87 -8.14
C CYS A 215 -5.70 -20.11 -8.08
N GLN A 216 -5.19 -21.14 -7.43
CA GLN A 216 -5.92 -22.38 -7.11
C GLN A 216 -5.99 -22.47 -5.60
N PHE A 217 -7.00 -21.84 -5.00
CA PHE A 217 -7.20 -21.90 -3.56
C PHE A 217 -7.67 -23.30 -3.17
N VAL A 218 -6.88 -23.97 -2.34
CA VAL A 218 -7.28 -25.23 -1.70
C VAL A 218 -7.75 -24.90 -0.30
N GLN A 219 -8.93 -25.40 0.05
CA GLN A 219 -9.51 -25.17 1.37
C GLN A 219 -8.54 -25.68 2.46
N GLY A 220 -8.15 -24.80 3.38
CA GLY A 220 -7.24 -25.13 4.49
C GLY A 220 -5.75 -25.09 4.14
N SER A 221 -5.35 -24.55 2.98
CA SER A 221 -3.94 -24.30 2.66
C SER A 221 -3.60 -22.81 2.68
N ASP A 222 -2.60 -22.42 3.47
CA ASP A 222 -1.97 -21.09 3.40
C ASP A 222 -0.76 -21.09 2.46
N GLN A 223 -0.94 -21.65 1.26
CA GLN A 223 0.10 -21.65 0.23
C GLN A 223 -0.06 -20.44 -0.67
N GLY A 224 1.05 -19.80 -1.05
CA GLY A 224 1.02 -18.65 -1.94
C GLY A 224 2.37 -17.94 -1.99
N GLU A 225 2.45 -16.90 -2.80
CA GLU A 225 3.68 -16.12 -2.95
C GLU A 225 4.02 -15.39 -1.64
N GLN A 226 5.28 -15.49 -1.23
CA GLN A 226 5.84 -14.81 -0.07
C GLN A 226 7.09 -14.05 -0.50
N ILE A 227 7.21 -12.80 -0.04
CA ILE A 227 8.42 -12.00 -0.23
C ILE A 227 9.12 -11.93 1.12
N PRO A 228 10.26 -12.64 1.30
CA PRO A 228 10.97 -12.61 2.57
C PRO A 228 11.60 -11.24 2.81
N LEU A 229 11.62 -10.81 4.07
CA LEU A 229 12.33 -9.60 4.50
C LEU A 229 13.80 -9.93 4.78
N GLN A 230 14.69 -9.00 4.41
CA GLN A 230 16.15 -9.11 4.59
C GLN A 230 16.67 -8.68 5.97
#